data_AF-A0A1J8PEP0-F1
#
_entry.id   AF-A0A1J8PEP0-F1
#
_cell.length_a   1.000
_cell.length_b   1.000
_cell.length_c   1.000
_cell.angle_alpha   90.00
_cell.angle_beta   90.00
_cell.angle_gamma   90.00
#
_symmetry.space_group_name_H-M   'P 1'
#
loop_
_entity.id
_entity.type
_entity.pdbx_description
1 polymer ?
#
loop_
_entity_poly.entity_id
_entity_poly.type
_entity_poly.pdbx_seq_one_letter_code
_entity_poly.pdbx_strand_id
1 'polypeptide(L)'
;GSLVLHFADESSENTDVLIGADGIRSSVRKTLFETIDKDLVDPSKISHYTDPSWTGTLVYRAIIPAEKLLEMDPSNVFLGELVMVSLRESGQYGRE
;
A
#
# COMPACT_ATOMS: atom_id res chain seq x y z
N GLY A 1 -18.05 4.70 -21.84
CA GLY A 1 -18.54 5.74 -20.92
C GLY A 1 -17.41 6.71 -20.75
N SER A 2 -17.63 8.02 -20.74
CA SER A 2 -16.54 9.00 -20.81
C SER A 2 -16.31 9.66 -19.46
N LEU A 3 -15.05 9.69 -19.02
CA LEU A 3 -14.59 10.35 -17.80
C LEU A 3 -13.68 11.51 -18.18
N VAL A 4 -13.87 12.67 -17.54
CA VAL A 4 -12.97 13.82 -17.69
C VAL A 4 -12.14 13.96 -16.42
N LEU A 5 -10.82 13.99 -16.59
CA LEU A 5 -9.87 14.26 -15.53
C LEU A 5 -9.53 15.75 -15.57
N HIS A 6 -9.56 16.39 -14.41
CA HIS A 6 -9.08 17.77 -14.24
C HIS A 6 -7.80 17.76 -13.42
N PHE A 7 -6.71 18.28 -13.98
CA PHE A 7 -5.40 18.31 -13.33
C PHE A 7 -5.13 19.66 -12.68
N ALA A 8 -4.14 19.68 -11.79
CA ALA A 8 -3.80 20.88 -11.01
C ALA A 8 -3.21 22.02 -11.86
N ASP A 9 -2.72 21.73 -13.07
CA ASP A 9 -2.22 22.69 -14.05
C ASP A 9 -3.32 23.23 -14.97
N GLU A 10 -4.59 23.02 -14.61
CA GLU A 10 -5.79 23.43 -15.36
C GLU A 10 -6.01 22.67 -16.67
N SER A 11 -5.12 21.73 -17.02
CA SER A 11 -5.35 20.84 -18.16
C SER A 11 -6.47 19.83 -17.86
N SER A 12 -7.02 19.23 -18.91
CA SER A 12 -8.02 18.18 -18.78
C SER A 12 -7.86 17.13 -19.85
N GLU A 13 -8.12 15.88 -19.50
CA GLU A 13 -8.02 14.73 -20.41
C GLU A 13 -9.28 13.87 -20.32
N ASN A 14 -9.57 13.13 -21.39
CA ASN A 14 -10.72 12.23 -21.47
C ASN A 14 -10.26 10.77 -21.53
N THR A 15 -10.95 9.88 -20.83
CA THR A 15 -10.72 8.43 -20.90
C THR A 15 -12.01 7.64 -20.75
N ASP A 16 -12.02 6.41 -21.28
CA ASP A 16 -13.11 5.46 -21.01
C ASP A 16 -12.97 4.77 -19.65
N VAL A 17 -11.73 4.61 -19.15
CA VAL A 17 -11.41 3.91 -17.91
C VAL A 17 -10.34 4.66 -17.14
N LEU A 18 -10.58 4.85 -15.84
CA LEU A 18 -9.63 5.43 -14.88
C LEU A 18 -9.24 4.38 -13.84
N ILE A 19 -7.94 4.20 -13.62
CA ILE A 19 -7.37 3.32 -12.59
C ILE A 19 -6.69 4.17 -11.52
N GLY A 20 -7.13 4.03 -10.27
CA GLY A 20 -6.51 4.69 -9.11
C GLY A 20 -5.24 3.97 -8.66
N ALA A 21 -4.07 4.50 -9.02
CA ALA A 21 -2.75 4.02 -8.60
C ALA A 21 -1.92 5.15 -7.96
N ASP A 22 -2.59 6.07 -7.29
CA ASP A 22 -2.12 7.37 -6.80
C ASP A 22 -1.79 7.38 -5.29
N GLY A 23 -1.59 6.20 -4.71
CA GLY A 23 -1.01 6.03 -3.37
C GLY A 23 -1.99 6.19 -2.19
N ILE A 24 -1.43 6.36 -0.99
CA ILE A 24 -2.19 6.34 0.27
C ILE A 24 -3.17 7.52 0.41
N ARG A 25 -2.88 8.67 -0.19
CA ARG A 25 -3.76 9.86 -0.23
C ARG A 25 -4.45 10.01 -1.59
N SER A 26 -4.96 8.90 -2.12
CA SER A 26 -5.58 8.81 -3.44
C SER A 26 -6.74 9.80 -3.61
N SER A 27 -6.65 10.65 -4.63
CA SER A 27 -7.76 11.50 -5.08
C SER A 27 -8.82 10.67 -5.81
N VAL A 28 -8.42 9.63 -6.55
CA VAL A 28 -9.35 8.73 -7.25
C VAL A 28 -10.26 8.00 -6.25
N ARG A 29 -9.69 7.42 -5.19
CA ARG A 29 -10.46 6.76 -4.13
C ARG A 29 -11.42 7.73 -3.46
N LYS A 30 -10.95 8.95 -3.17
CA LYS A 30 -11.78 9.99 -2.57
C LYS A 30 -12.98 10.34 -3.46
N THR A 31 -12.74 10.66 -4.73
CA THR A 31 -13.80 10.98 -5.69
C THR A 31 -14.80 9.83 -5.85
N LEU A 32 -14.34 8.57 -5.89
CA LEU A 32 -15.24 7.42 -5.98
C LEU A 32 -16.25 7.40 -4.82
N PHE A 33 -15.79 7.47 -3.57
CA PHE A 33 -16.68 7.39 -2.41
C PHE A 33 -17.52 8.66 -2.19
N GLU A 34 -17.07 9.82 -2.66
CA GLU A 34 -17.85 11.07 -2.60
C GLU A 34 -18.94 11.15 -3.67
N THR A 35 -18.79 10.41 -4.79
CA THR A 35 -19.70 10.47 -5.94
C THR A 35 -20.53 9.21 -6.17
N ILE A 36 -20.18 8.09 -5.52
CA ILE A 36 -20.98 6.87 -5.56
C ILE A 36 -22.36 7.11 -4.93
N ASP A 37 -23.35 6.35 -5.40
CA ASP A 37 -24.72 6.42 -4.87
C ASP A 37 -24.74 6.22 -3.34
N LYS A 38 -25.45 7.11 -2.64
CA LYS A 38 -25.59 7.10 -1.19
C LYS A 38 -26.36 5.89 -0.67
N ASP A 39 -27.12 5.24 -1.53
CA ASP A 39 -27.80 3.98 -1.20
C ASP A 39 -26.82 2.79 -1.17
N LEU A 40 -25.63 2.92 -1.77
CA LEU A 40 -24.59 1.89 -1.78
C LEU A 40 -23.61 2.03 -0.61
N VAL A 41 -23.43 3.24 -0.08
CA VAL A 41 -22.46 3.52 0.99
C VAL A 41 -23.06 4.48 1.99
N ASP A 42 -23.02 4.10 3.27
CA ASP A 42 -23.39 4.96 4.40
C ASP A 42 -22.57 6.27 4.36
N PRO A 43 -23.22 7.44 4.15
CA PRO A 43 -22.52 8.71 4.02
C PRO A 43 -21.70 9.08 5.26
N SER A 44 -22.08 8.60 6.44
CA SER A 44 -21.35 8.86 7.69
C SER A 44 -19.97 8.17 7.73
N LYS A 45 -19.75 7.19 6.86
CA LYS A 45 -18.51 6.40 6.79
C LYS A 45 -17.60 6.80 5.63
N ILE A 46 -17.95 7.77 4.80
CA ILE A 46 -17.14 8.17 3.64
C ILE A 46 -15.70 8.49 4.06
N SER A 47 -15.51 9.30 5.10
CA SER A 47 -14.17 9.66 5.60
C SER A 47 -13.35 8.44 6.04
N HIS A 48 -14.01 7.42 6.59
CA HIS A 48 -13.36 6.17 6.99
C HIS A 48 -12.81 5.38 5.78
N TYR A 49 -13.45 5.48 4.62
CA TYR A 49 -12.99 4.82 3.39
C TYR A 49 -12.00 5.65 2.57
N THR A 50 -12.07 6.98 2.68
CA THR A 50 -11.23 7.88 1.88
C THR A 50 -9.90 8.20 2.55
N ASP A 51 -9.92 8.48 3.86
CA ASP A 51 -8.78 9.08 4.55
C ASP A 51 -7.92 8.02 5.24
N PRO A 52 -6.58 8.10 5.10
CA PRO A 52 -5.70 7.23 5.86
C PRO A 52 -5.73 7.61 7.35
N SER A 53 -5.85 6.60 8.21
CA SER A 53 -5.77 6.77 9.66
C SER A 53 -4.36 6.51 10.18
N TRP A 54 -3.92 7.32 11.14
CA TRP A 54 -2.70 7.03 11.88
C TRP A 54 -2.87 5.77 12.73
N THR A 55 -1.89 4.86 12.67
CA THR A 55 -1.92 3.58 13.37
C THR A 55 -1.44 3.65 14.82
N GLY A 56 -1.05 4.82 15.32
CA GLY A 56 -0.44 4.97 16.65
C GLY A 56 1.03 4.56 16.72
N THR A 57 1.62 4.07 15.62
CA THR A 57 2.98 3.54 15.59
C THR A 57 3.92 4.42 14.77
N LEU A 58 5.15 4.61 15.26
CA LEU A 58 6.25 5.22 14.53
C LEU A 58 7.40 4.20 14.44
N VAL A 59 8.05 4.11 13.29
CA VAL A 59 9.19 3.22 13.07
C VAL A 59 10.40 4.07 12.67
N TYR A 60 11.44 4.04 13.49
CA TYR A 60 12.73 4.64 13.15
C TYR A 60 13.46 3.74 12.17
N ARG A 61 13.93 4.31 11.06
CA ARG A 61 14.72 3.61 10.05
C ARG A 61 16.08 4.29 9.92
N ALA A 62 17.13 3.50 9.98
CA ALA A 62 18.50 3.96 9.80
C ALA A 62 19.27 2.92 9.00
N ILE A 63 20.36 3.35 8.37
CA ILE A 63 21.36 2.47 7.78
C ILE A 63 22.51 2.39 8.78
N ILE A 64 22.99 1.18 9.06
CA ILE A 64 24.11 0.93 9.96
C ILE A 64 25.20 0.24 9.14
N PRO A 65 26.45 0.75 9.13
CA PRO A 65 27.57 0.07 8.49
C PRO A 65 27.76 -1.33 9.08
N ALA A 66 28.01 -2.33 8.22
CA ALA A 66 28.13 -3.72 8.64
C ALA A 66 29.28 -3.91 9.63
N GLU A 67 30.40 -3.19 9.46
CA GLU A 67 31.58 -3.27 10.33
C GLU A 67 31.23 -2.81 11.76
N LYS A 68 30.46 -1.72 11.87
CA LYS A 68 30.00 -1.23 13.18
C LYS A 68 29.02 -2.20 13.83
N LEU A 69 28.13 -2.81 13.03
CA LEU A 69 27.21 -3.81 13.55
C LEU A 69 27.97 -5.05 14.03
N LEU A 70 29.03 -5.46 13.32
CA LEU A 70 29.90 -6.58 13.69
C LEU A 70 30.68 -6.30 14.98
N GLU A 71 31.19 -5.08 15.15
CA GLU A 71 31.84 -4.65 16.40
C GLU A 71 30.88 -4.67 17.60
N MET A 72 29.62 -4.27 17.40
CA MET A 72 28.61 -4.21 18.46
C MET A 72 28.01 -5.58 18.81
N ASP A 73 27.74 -6.40 17.80
CA ASP A 73 27.14 -7.73 17.92
C ASP A 73 27.67 -8.64 16.80
N PRO A 74 28.77 -9.38 17.06
CA PRO A 74 29.35 -10.29 16.07
C PRO A 74 28.41 -11.43 15.64
N SER A 75 27.39 -11.74 16.45
CA SER A 75 26.41 -12.80 16.19
C SER A 75 25.13 -12.29 15.53
N ASN A 76 25.10 -11.03 15.11
CA ASN A 76 23.90 -10.41 14.58
C ASN A 76 23.40 -11.12 13.32
N VAL A 77 22.12 -11.49 13.30
CA VAL A 77 21.49 -12.24 12.21
C VAL A 77 21.53 -11.51 10.86
N PHE A 78 21.66 -10.19 10.85
CA PHE A 78 21.77 -9.40 9.61
C PHE A 78 23.17 -9.44 8.98
N LEU A 79 24.18 -9.97 9.70
CA LEU A 79 25.54 -10.16 9.19
C LEU A 79 25.79 -11.57 8.65
N GLY A 80 24.85 -12.50 8.87
CA GLY A 80 24.93 -13.87 8.38
C GLY A 80 24.70 -13.99 6.87
N GLU A 81 24.95 -15.18 6.31
CA GLU A 81 24.59 -15.47 4.92
C GLU A 81 23.08 -15.28 4.70
N LEU A 82 22.73 -14.68 3.56
CA LEU A 82 21.34 -14.48 3.16
C LEU A 82 20.65 -15.85 3.01
N VAL A 83 19.76 -16.19 3.95
CA VAL A 83 18.95 -17.41 3.86
C VAL A 83 17.73 -17.11 2.98
N MET A 84 17.79 -17.52 1.73
CA MET A 84 16.62 -17.53 0.84
C MET A 84 15.70 -18.69 1.19
N VAL A 85 14.56 -18.39 1.82
CA VAL A 85 13.52 -19.39 2.07
C VAL A 85 12.62 -19.50 0.85
N SER A 86 12.72 -20.61 0.12
CA SER A 86 11.75 -21.01 -0.89
C SER A 86 10.58 -21.72 -0.21
N LEU A 87 9.36 -21.20 -0.41
CA LEU A 87 8.15 -21.95 -0.11
C LEU A 87 8.09 -23.13 -1.08
N ARG A 88 8.47 -24.32 -0.62
CA ARG A 88 8.14 -25.56 -1.34
C ARG A 88 6.64 -25.79 -1.18
N GLU A 89 5.94 -25.92 -2.31
CA GLU A 89 4.54 -26.32 -2.32
C GLU A 89 4.40 -27.67 -1.61
N SER A 90 3.68 -27.71 -0.49
CA SER A 90 3.25 -28.95 0.14
C SER A 90 2.09 -29.54 -0.68
N GLY A 91 2.41 -30.08 -1.85
CA GLY A 91 1.51 -30.94 -2.60
C GLY A 91 1.61 -32.36 -2.08
N GLN A 92 0.71 -32.76 -1.18
CA GLN A 92 -0.06 -34.01 -1.19
C GLN A 92 -0.78 -34.24 0.15
N TYR A 93 -2.09 -33.98 0.17
CA TYR A 93 -3.01 -34.69 1.05
C TYR A 93 -4.25 -35.06 0.24
N GLY A 94 -4.42 -36.34 -0.02
CA GLY A 94 -5.50 -36.85 -0.88
C GLY A 94 -5.26 -38.26 -1.44
N ARG A 95 -4.90 -39.21 -0.58
CA ARG A 95 -5.27 -40.64 -0.68
C ARG A 95 -5.86 -40.95 0.69
N GLU A 96 -7.04 -41.50 0.90
CA GLU A 96 -7.93 -42.37 0.13
C GLU A 96 -9.40 -41.93 0.31
#